data_AF-A0A094D595-F1
#
_entry.id   AF-A0A094D595-F1
#
_cell.length_a   1.000
_cell.length_b   1.000
_cell.length_c   1.000
_cell.angle_alpha   90.00
_cell.angle_beta   90.00
_cell.angle_gamma   90.00
#
_symmetry.space_group_name_H-M   'P 1'
#
loop_
_entity.id
_entity.type
_entity.pdbx_description
1 polymer ?
#
loop_
_entity_poly.entity_id
_entity_poly.type
_entity_poly.pdbx_seq_one_letter_code
_entity_poly.pdbx_strand_id
1 'polypeptide(L)' 'MPREPEPSLNERQFILQALEDNLRLDGRGFDDARNVEITFGDAYGTVDVQMGKTRVLATISCSLSPPDP' A
#
# COMPACT_ATOMS: atom_id res chain seq x y z
N MET A 1 -11.62 -9.70 -13.96
CA MET A 1 -10.30 -9.04 -14.00
C MET A 1 -9.37 -9.93 -14.82
N PRO A 2 -8.56 -9.38 -15.74
CA PRO A 2 -7.56 -10.17 -16.44
C PRO A 2 -6.60 -10.81 -15.42
N ARG A 3 -6.11 -12.02 -15.71
CA ARG A 3 -5.11 -12.68 -14.87
C ARG A 3 -3.82 -11.86 -14.90
N GLU A 4 -3.22 -11.67 -13.72
CA GLU A 4 -1.90 -11.09 -13.62
C GLU A 4 -0.86 -12.05 -14.21
N PRO A 5 0.17 -11.53 -14.88
CA PRO A 5 1.25 -12.35 -15.43
C PRO A 5 2.07 -12.98 -14.30
N GLU A 6 2.45 -14.25 -14.47
CA GLU A 6 3.39 -14.89 -13.55
C GLU A 6 4.81 -14.32 -13.72
N PRO A 7 5.58 -14.18 -12.63
CA PRO A 7 6.95 -13.70 -12.70
C PRO A 7 7.85 -14.69 -13.46
N SER A 8 8.85 -14.16 -14.15
CA SER A 8 9.85 -15.01 -14.84
C SER A 8 10.72 -15.79 -13.84
N LEU A 9 11.32 -16.90 -14.30
CA LEU A 9 12.26 -17.67 -13.49
C LEU A 9 13.45 -16.83 -12.99
N ASN A 10 13.98 -15.97 -13.86
CA ASN A 10 15.12 -15.10 -13.53
C ASN A 10 14.76 -14.07 -12.47
N GLU A 11 13.58 -13.45 -12.58
CA GLU A 11 13.10 -12.46 -11.61
C GLU A 11 12.90 -13.09 -10.23
N ARG A 12 12.27 -14.28 -10.20
CA ARG A 12 12.09 -15.03 -8.95
C ARG A 12 13.44 -15.36 -8.30
N GLN A 13 14.39 -15.92 -9.05
CA GLN A 13 15.69 -16.30 -8.52
C GLN A 13 16.48 -15.09 -8.02
N PHE A 14 16.44 -13.98 -8.77
CA PHE A 14 17.12 -12.74 -8.40
C PHE A 14 16.60 -12.15 -7.09
N ILE A 15 15.28 -12.09 -6.92
CA ILE A 15 14.67 -11.56 -5.68
C ILE A 15 15.04 -12.44 -4.49
N LEU A 16 15.00 -13.76 -4.63
CA LEU A 16 15.36 -14.67 -3.54
C LEU A 16 16.82 -14.50 -3.12
N GLN A 17 17.75 -14.40 -4.08
CA GLN A 17 19.16 -14.17 -3.77
C GLN A 17 19.38 -12.83 -3.07
N ALA A 18 18.72 -11.76 -3.53
CA ALA A 18 18.84 -10.45 -2.89
C ALA A 18 18.35 -10.48 -1.44
N LEU A 19 17.30 -11.24 -1.12
CA LEU A 19 16.81 -11.39 0.24
C LEU A 19 17.81 -12.14 1.15
N GLU A 20 18.52 -13.15 0.63
CA GLU A 20 19.60 -13.83 1.36
C GLU A 20 20.74 -12.85 1.71
N ASP A 21 21.01 -11.90 0.81
CA ASP A 21 22.01 -10.84 1.01
C ASP A 21 21.49 -9.66 1.86
N ASN A 22 20.30 -9.77 2.46
CA ASN A 22 19.62 -8.70 3.21
C ASN A 22 19.33 -7.42 2.39
N LEU A 23 19.11 -7.58 1.09
CA LEU A 23 18.81 -6.49 0.16
C LEU A 23 17.36 -6.52 -0.29
N ARG A 24 16.71 -5.36 -0.23
CA ARG A 24 15.42 -5.11 -0.89
C ARG A 24 15.64 -4.28 -2.16
N LEU A 25 14.76 -4.44 -3.15
CA LEU A 25 14.84 -3.72 -4.42
C LEU A 25 14.76 -2.19 -4.28
N ASP A 26 14.12 -1.71 -3.22
CA ASP A 26 13.98 -0.28 -2.91
C ASP A 26 14.97 0.21 -1.83
N GLY A 27 15.97 -0.62 -1.49
CA GLY A 27 17.07 -0.25 -0.59
C GLY A 27 16.69 -0.11 0.89
N ARG A 28 15.47 -0.46 1.28
CA ARG A 28 15.00 -0.40 2.67
C ARG A 28 15.51 -1.60 3.48
N GLY A 29 15.54 -1.46 4.80
CA GLY A 29 15.65 -2.60 5.72
C GLY A 29 14.38 -3.45 5.73
N PHE A 30 14.44 -4.64 6.34
CA PHE A 30 13.27 -5.52 6.43
C PHE A 30 12.17 -4.94 7.32
N ASP A 31 12.54 -4.27 8.40
CA ASP A 31 11.60 -3.65 9.35
C ASP A 31 11.22 -2.21 8.97
N ASP A 32 11.83 -1.64 7.93
CA ASP A 32 11.56 -0.28 7.50
C ASP A 32 10.24 -0.20 6.72
N ALA A 33 9.28 0.57 7.25
CA ALA A 33 8.05 0.90 6.54
C ALA A 33 8.33 1.83 5.33
N ARG A 34 7.41 1.86 4.36
CA ARG A 34 7.44 2.90 3.31
C ARG A 34 7.02 4.24 3.92
N ASN A 35 7.53 5.34 3.37
CA ASN A 35 7.07 6.67 3.74
C ASN A 35 5.54 6.76 3.56
N VAL A 36 4.87 7.34 4.55
CA VAL A 36 3.43 7.57 4.55
C VAL A 36 3.19 9.03 4.23
N GLU A 37 2.54 9.28 3.10
CA GLU A 37 2.11 10.62 2.70
C GLU A 37 0.62 10.74 2.92
N ILE A 38 0.20 11.78 3.64
CA ILE A 38 -1.20 12.01 4.00
C ILE A 38 -1.59 13.38 3.44
N THR A 39 -2.58 13.38 2.55
CA THR A 39 -3.14 14.58 1.94
C THR A 39 -4.61 14.70 2.30
N PHE A 40 -4.99 15.81 2.90
CA PHE A 40 -6.39 16.11 3.21
C PHE A 40 -7.08 16.72 1.99
N GLY A 41 -8.29 16.24 1.70
CA GLY A 41 -9.12 16.80 0.63
C GLY A 41 -9.81 18.11 1.05
N ASP A 42 -10.50 18.73 0.10
CA ASP A 42 -11.19 20.02 0.32
C ASP A 42 -12.34 19.92 1.33
N ALA A 43 -12.98 18.75 1.44
CA ALA A 43 -14.07 18.49 2.36
C ALA A 43 -13.58 17.74 3.61
N TYR A 44 -14.12 18.13 4.78
CA TYR A 44 -13.92 17.38 6.02
C TYR A 44 -14.30 15.91 5.84
N GLY A 45 -13.47 15.02 6.39
CA GLY A 45 -13.66 13.58 6.30
C GLY A 45 -13.09 12.94 5.03
N THR A 46 -12.46 13.68 4.12
CA THR A 46 -11.74 13.12 2.97
C THR A 46 -10.24 13.10 3.19
N VAL A 47 -9.61 11.94 3.02
CA VAL A 47 -8.15 11.76 3.12
C VAL A 47 -7.64 10.84 2.03
N ASP A 48 -6.54 11.26 1.42
CA ASP A 48 -5.75 10.48 0.46
C ASP A 48 -4.45 10.07 1.13
N VAL A 49 -4.20 8.76 1.21
CA VAL A 49 -3.03 8.20 1.87
C VAL A 49 -2.21 7.40 0.86
N GLN A 50 -0.92 7.68 0.82
CA GLN A 50 0.04 6.99 -0.05
C GLN A 50 1.15 6.33 0.77
N MET A 51 1.47 5.08 0.42
CA MET A 51 2.61 4.32 0.93
C MET A 51 3.46 3.86 -0.26
N GLY A 52 4.38 4.71 -0.70
CA GLY A 52 5.09 4.53 -1.96
C GLY A 52 4.13 4.53 -3.15
N LYS A 53 4.04 3.43 -3.89
CA LYS A 53 3.13 3.31 -5.05
C LYS A 53 1.70 2.87 -4.69
N THR A 54 1.46 2.48 -3.43
CA THR A 54 0.13 2.08 -2.96
C THR A 54 -0.63 3.33 -2.51
N ARG A 55 -1.81 3.60 -3.07
CA ARG A 55 -2.63 4.77 -2.78
C ARG A 55 -4.04 4.35 -2.39
N VAL A 56 -4.59 4.95 -1.34
CA VAL A 56 -5.94 4.69 -0.83
C VAL A 56 -6.63 6.03 -0.60
N LEU A 57 -7.88 6.12 -1.03
CA LEU A 57 -8.77 7.26 -0.75
C LEU A 57 -9.84 6.81 0.25
N ALA A 58 -10.01 7.55 1.34
CA ALA A 58 -11.06 7.33 2.32
C ALA A 58 -11.91 8.59 2.47
N THR A 59 -13.23 8.41 2.47
CA THR A 59 -14.21 9.47 2.70
C THR A 59 -15.20 9.03 3.77
N ILE A 60 -15.35 9.85 4.81
CA ILE A 60 -16.28 9.61 5.91
C ILE A 60 -17.56 10.40 5.66
N SER A 61 -18.70 9.73 5.84
CA SER A 61 -20.02 10.34 5.89
C SER A 61 -20.78 9.81 7.11
N CYS A 62 -21.77 10.57 7.59
CA CYS A 62 -22.60 10.14 8.70
C CYS A 62 -24.07 10.49 8.43
N SER A 63 -24.96 9.64 8.92
CA SER A 63 -26.42 9.85 8.92
C SER A 63 -26.99 9.39 10.26
N LEU A 64 -28.11 9.97 10.67
CA LEU A 64 -28.80 9.59 11.89
C LEU A 64 -29.73 8.39 11.62
N SER A 65 -29.60 7.32 12.41
CA SER A 65 -30.47 6.14 12.38
C SER A 65 -30.85 5.71 13.80
N PRO A 66 -32.00 5.06 14.02
CA PRO A 66 -32.29 4.39 15.29
C PRO A 66 -31.28 3.26 15.55
N PRO A 67 -30.98 2.94 16.83
CA PRO A 67 -30.12 1.80 17.18
C PRO A 67 -30.78 0.47 16.80
N ASP A 68 -29.96 -0.56 16.57
CA ASP A 68 -30.44 -1.92 16.42
C ASP A 68 -31.11 -2.42 17.73
N PRO A 69 -32.14 -3.28 17.65
CA PRO A 69 -32.91 -3.76 18.81
C PRO A 69 -32.08 -4.41 19.92
#